data_AF-A0A670IVW8-F1
#
_entry.id   AF-A0A670IVW8-F1
#
_cell.length_a   1.000
_cell.length_b   1.000
_cell.length_c   1.000
_cell.angle_alpha   90.00
_cell.angle_beta   90.00
_cell.angle_gamma   90.00
#
_symmetry.space_group_name_H-M   'P 1'
#
loop_
_entity.id
_entity.type
_entity.pdbx_description
1 polymer ?
#
loop_
_entity_poly.entity_id
_entity_poly.type
_entity_poly.pdbx_seq_one_letter_code
_entity_poly.pdbx_strand_id
1 'polypeptide(L)'
;MDTGSLKDLIGVYCRLRLVSVPDQECCIKVINTTTVKVHPPDGYRIFRNGDGKTHTMTGSPGGGGLLPCCLDMIFNSIGSLQAKQYVFKLDDRNGIEVQCDVDALLERQKLEAFQTPKTPSSNWWQIDPEITDMINVQDNCKVEVDENNVYSVFVSNIEIYNNYIYDFLDEGPFDPIKPKLSQFQIFHKDQNLNMYIAGCMEVGVKSTEESLPFWGELKKNI
;
A
#
# COMPACT_ATOMS: atom_id res chain seq x y z
N MET A 1 32.55 -3.91 -19.73
CA MET A 1 31.15 -4.31 -19.95
C MET A 1 30.89 -5.46 -19.02
N ASP A 2 30.45 -5.15 -17.82
CA ASP A 2 30.22 -6.14 -16.77
C ASP A 2 28.82 -6.70 -16.99
N THR A 3 28.73 -7.94 -17.44
CA THR A 3 27.45 -8.66 -17.50
C THR A 3 27.11 -9.12 -16.09
N GLY A 4 26.65 -8.17 -15.27
CA GLY A 4 26.09 -8.45 -13.96
C GLY A 4 24.95 -9.46 -14.12
N SER A 5 25.12 -10.63 -13.51
CA SER A 5 24.15 -11.71 -13.60
C SER A 5 22.80 -11.23 -13.07
N LEU A 6 21.72 -11.41 -13.85
CA LEU A 6 20.34 -11.10 -13.49
C LEU A 6 19.87 -11.72 -12.15
N LYS A 7 20.67 -12.60 -11.55
CA LYS A 7 20.43 -13.29 -10.28
C LYS A 7 20.42 -12.37 -9.06
N ASP A 8 21.05 -11.19 -9.12
CA ASP A 8 21.13 -10.28 -7.97
C ASP A 8 19.97 -9.28 -7.87
N LEU A 9 19.02 -9.27 -8.82
CA LEU A 9 17.90 -8.31 -8.84
C LEU A 9 16.69 -8.73 -8.01
N ILE A 10 16.51 -10.02 -7.71
CA ILE A 10 15.31 -10.53 -7.04
C ILE A 10 15.69 -11.12 -5.67
N GLY A 11 15.38 -10.38 -4.61
CA GLY A 11 15.49 -10.89 -3.24
C GLY A 11 14.39 -11.91 -2.93
N VAL A 12 14.77 -13.11 -2.51
CA VAL A 12 13.83 -14.15 -2.07
C VAL A 12 13.94 -14.33 -0.56
N TYR A 13 12.83 -14.09 0.14
CA TYR A 13 12.74 -14.20 1.60
C TYR A 13 11.75 -15.30 2.00
N CYS A 14 12.09 -16.04 3.06
CA CYS A 14 11.22 -17.05 3.64
C CYS A 14 10.89 -16.67 5.08
N ARG A 15 9.60 -16.41 5.36
CA ARG A 15 9.10 -16.19 6.72
C ARG A 15 8.51 -17.49 7.26
N LEU A 16 9.01 -17.96 8.40
CA LEU A 16 8.43 -19.09 9.12
C LEU A 16 7.49 -18.57 10.20
N ARG A 17 6.26 -19.10 10.24
CA ARG A 17 5.31 -18.84 11.33
C ARG A 17 5.44 -19.95 12.37
N LEU A 18 5.44 -19.56 13.64
CA LEU A 18 5.48 -20.52 14.76
C LEU A 18 4.22 -21.37 14.80
N VAL A 19 4.38 -22.60 15.26
CA VAL A 19 3.26 -23.55 15.44
C VAL A 19 2.45 -23.12 16.66
N SER A 20 1.13 -23.06 16.52
CA SER A 20 0.22 -22.56 17.56
C SER A 20 -0.02 -23.55 18.70
N VAL A 21 0.31 -24.83 18.49
CA VAL A 21 0.09 -25.90 19.47
C VAL A 21 1.44 -26.32 20.07
N PRO A 22 1.61 -26.23 21.40
CA PRO A 22 2.76 -26.83 22.07
C PRO A 22 2.69 -28.35 21.85
N ASP A 23 3.80 -28.96 21.42
CA ASP A 23 3.97 -30.40 21.11
C ASP A 23 3.63 -30.86 19.69
N GLN A 24 3.29 -29.96 18.76
CA GLN A 24 3.22 -30.34 17.35
C GLN A 24 4.63 -30.46 16.75
N GLU A 25 4.93 -31.58 16.10
CA GLU A 25 6.21 -31.81 15.43
C GLU A 25 6.47 -30.74 14.35
N CYS A 26 7.60 -30.04 14.48
CA CYS A 26 7.98 -29.02 13.53
C CYS A 26 8.68 -29.68 12.33
N CYS A 27 7.98 -29.67 11.19
CA CYS A 27 8.52 -30.19 9.93
C CYS A 27 9.56 -29.25 9.29
N ILE A 28 9.90 -28.11 9.92
CA ILE A 28 10.85 -27.12 9.38
C ILE A 28 11.82 -26.67 10.48
N LYS A 29 13.12 -26.63 10.16
CA LYS A 29 14.16 -26.16 11.06
C LYS A 29 15.02 -25.10 10.37
N VAL A 30 15.22 -23.96 11.03
CA VAL A 30 16.17 -22.94 10.57
C VAL A 30 17.59 -23.44 10.85
N ILE A 31 18.43 -23.51 9.82
CA ILE A 31 19.86 -23.82 9.97
C ILE A 31 20.64 -22.52 10.18
N ASN A 32 20.37 -21.53 9.33
CA ASN A 32 20.96 -20.18 9.41
C ASN A 32 20.05 -19.18 8.68
N THR A 33 20.47 -17.92 8.57
CA THR A 33 19.71 -16.82 7.96
C THR A 33 19.36 -17.02 6.47
N THR A 34 20.07 -17.92 5.78
CA THR A 34 19.88 -18.20 4.34
C THR A 34 19.40 -19.62 4.06
N THR A 35 19.31 -20.48 5.08
CA THR A 35 19.06 -21.91 4.90
C THR A 35 18.05 -22.44 5.91
N VAL A 36 16.98 -23.05 5.39
CA VAL A 36 15.99 -23.82 6.16
C VAL A 36 16.03 -25.28 5.72
N LYS A 37 15.79 -26.20 6.65
CA LYS A 37 15.71 -27.64 6.41
C LYS A 37 14.29 -28.11 6.68
N VAL A 38 13.72 -28.88 5.77
CA VAL A 38 12.37 -29.44 5.91
C VAL A 38 12.48 -30.94 6.21
N HIS A 39 11.63 -31.45 7.09
CA HIS A 39 11.49 -32.84 7.49
C HIS A 39 10.00 -33.20 7.38
N PRO A 40 9.48 -33.42 6.16
CA PRO A 40 8.08 -33.74 5.98
C PRO A 40 7.81 -35.17 6.47
N PRO A 41 6.75 -35.41 7.26
CA PRO A 41 6.34 -36.77 7.60
C PRO A 41 5.79 -37.50 6.35
N ASP A 42 5.92 -38.82 6.35
CA ASP A 42 5.52 -39.65 5.22
C ASP A 42 4.02 -39.49 4.90
N GLY A 43 3.71 -39.18 3.64
CA GLY A 43 2.32 -39.00 3.15
C GLY A 43 1.71 -37.62 3.39
N TYR A 44 2.46 -36.64 3.90
CA TYR A 44 1.94 -35.28 4.14
C TYR A 44 1.66 -34.50 2.85
N ARG A 45 0.50 -33.84 2.79
CA ARG A 45 0.13 -32.90 1.73
C ARG A 45 0.34 -31.47 2.23
N ILE A 46 1.04 -30.65 1.46
CA ILE A 46 1.23 -29.22 1.75
C ILE A 46 -0.12 -28.50 1.63
N PHE A 47 -0.72 -28.13 2.75
CA PHE A 47 -1.87 -27.22 2.78
C PHE A 47 -1.36 -25.78 2.74
N ARG A 48 -1.68 -25.04 1.67
CA ARG A 48 -1.44 -23.59 1.62
C ARG A 48 -2.56 -22.89 2.38
N ASN A 49 -2.48 -22.84 3.70
CA ASN A 49 -3.39 -21.98 4.47
C ASN A 49 -2.95 -20.51 4.28
N GLY A 50 -3.86 -19.69 3.79
CA GLY A 50 -3.59 -18.33 3.27
C GLY A 50 -3.30 -17.27 4.34
N ASP A 51 -3.58 -17.56 5.61
CA ASP A 51 -3.71 -16.57 6.68
C ASP A 51 -2.38 -15.85 7.03
N GLY A 52 -1.24 -16.50 6.79
CA GLY A 52 0.07 -15.91 7.08
C GLY A 52 0.48 -14.77 6.15
N LYS A 53 -0.16 -14.65 4.98
CA LYS A 53 0.16 -13.62 3.99
C LYS A 53 -0.38 -12.26 4.41
N THR A 54 -1.66 -12.19 4.74
CA THR A 54 -2.32 -10.97 5.21
C THR A 54 -1.67 -10.45 6.49
N HIS A 55 -1.38 -11.35 7.45
CA HIS A 55 -0.65 -10.98 8.66
C HIS A 55 0.75 -10.42 8.36
N THR A 56 1.40 -10.83 7.27
CA THR A 56 2.71 -10.28 6.88
C THR A 56 2.59 -8.92 6.23
N MET A 57 1.62 -8.74 5.33
CA MET A 57 1.44 -7.49 4.59
C MET A 57 0.86 -6.39 5.48
N THR A 58 -0.25 -6.67 6.16
CA THR A 58 -1.00 -5.64 6.92
C THR A 58 -0.58 -5.62 8.39
N GLY A 59 -0.27 -6.79 8.97
CA GLY A 59 0.10 -6.93 10.38
C GLY A 59 -1.04 -7.34 11.30
N SER A 60 -0.79 -7.22 12.59
CA SER A 60 -1.75 -7.41 13.67
C SER A 60 -1.78 -6.17 14.57
N PRO A 61 -2.79 -6.00 15.42
CA PRO A 61 -2.84 -4.87 16.35
C PRO A 61 -1.61 -4.91 17.27
N GLY A 62 -0.89 -3.80 17.38
CA GLY A 62 0.36 -3.70 18.14
C GLY A 62 1.59 -4.32 17.44
N GLY A 63 1.44 -4.81 16.21
CA GLY A 63 2.50 -5.43 15.42
C GLY A 63 2.28 -5.18 13.92
N GLY A 64 2.57 -3.96 13.48
CA GLY A 64 2.42 -3.52 12.09
C GLY A 64 3.08 -4.47 11.07
N GLY A 65 2.42 -4.62 9.92
CA GLY A 65 2.92 -5.42 8.80
C GLY A 65 3.85 -4.62 7.90
N LEU A 66 4.26 -5.22 6.78
CA LEU A 66 5.16 -4.58 5.82
C LEU A 66 4.58 -3.27 5.25
N LEU A 67 3.29 -3.19 4.95
CA LEU A 67 2.67 -2.01 4.37
C LEU A 67 2.76 -0.76 5.27
N PRO A 68 2.26 -0.78 6.53
CA PRO A 68 2.41 0.37 7.42
C PRO A 68 3.88 0.69 7.71
N CYS A 69 4.76 -0.31 7.88
CA CYS A 69 6.19 -0.08 8.11
C CYS A 69 6.89 0.60 6.91
N CYS A 70 6.59 0.17 5.68
CA CYS A 70 7.17 0.75 4.47
C CYS A 70 6.72 2.20 4.28
N LEU A 71 5.44 2.48 4.54
CA LEU A 71 4.90 3.82 4.41
C LEU A 71 5.50 4.77 5.46
N ASP A 72 5.63 4.29 6.70
CA ASP A 72 6.29 5.03 7.77
C ASP A 72 7.75 5.34 7.41
N MET A 73 8.49 4.35 6.90
CA MET A 73 9.86 4.55 6.42
C MET A 73 9.94 5.59 5.29
N ILE A 74 8.99 5.62 4.36
CA ILE A 74 8.93 6.66 3.31
C ILE A 74 8.75 8.05 3.94
N PHE A 75 7.79 8.21 4.85
CA PHE A 75 7.52 9.50 5.49
C PHE A 75 8.65 9.96 6.41
N ASN A 76 9.27 9.05 7.16
CA ASN A 76 10.46 9.32 7.96
C ASN A 76 11.66 9.72 7.10
N SER A 77 11.77 9.19 5.87
CA SER A 77 12.85 9.52 4.94
C SER A 77 12.66 10.89 4.30
N ILE A 78 11.45 11.20 3.83
CA ILE A 78 11.19 12.49 3.15
C ILE A 78 10.98 13.66 4.14
N GLY A 79 10.49 13.39 5.35
CA GLY A 79 10.39 14.36 6.44
C GLY A 79 9.81 15.71 6.02
N SER A 80 10.59 16.78 6.17
CA SER A 80 10.21 18.16 5.80
C SER A 80 10.29 18.47 4.32
N LEU A 81 10.79 17.57 3.48
CA LEU A 81 10.92 17.75 2.02
C LEU A 81 9.59 17.48 1.29
N GLN A 82 8.48 17.37 2.01
CA GLN A 82 7.18 17.17 1.40
C GLN A 82 6.70 18.41 0.62
N ALA A 83 6.32 18.21 -0.63
CA ALA A 83 5.77 19.27 -1.47
C ALA A 83 4.40 19.74 -0.96
N LYS A 84 4.06 20.99 -1.20
CA LYS A 84 2.74 21.52 -0.88
C LYS A 84 1.67 20.85 -1.77
N GLN A 85 0.43 20.75 -1.29
CA GLN A 85 -0.69 20.12 -2.02
C GLN A 85 -0.86 20.74 -3.42
N TYR A 86 -1.23 19.98 -4.45
CA TYR A 86 -1.39 20.47 -5.84
C TYR A 86 -0.12 20.92 -6.57
N VAL A 87 1.08 20.88 -5.96
CA VAL A 87 2.34 21.06 -6.73
C VAL A 87 2.49 19.95 -7.77
N PHE A 88 2.13 18.73 -7.39
CA PHE A 88 2.06 17.58 -8.28
C PHE A 88 0.60 17.21 -8.48
N LYS A 89 0.20 17.02 -9.74
CA LYS A 89 -1.12 16.58 -10.15
C LYS A 89 -0.99 15.35 -11.03
N LEU A 90 -1.83 14.36 -10.81
CA LEU A 90 -1.83 13.12 -11.59
C LEU A 90 -2.58 13.39 -12.89
N ASP A 91 -2.09 12.82 -13.99
CA ASP A 91 -2.62 13.06 -15.34
C ASP A 91 -3.59 11.95 -15.82
N ASP A 92 -3.95 11.02 -14.92
CA ASP A 92 -4.74 9.80 -15.18
C ASP A 92 -4.14 8.84 -16.24
N ARG A 93 -2.87 9.06 -16.61
CA ARG A 93 -2.15 8.34 -17.66
C ARG A 93 -0.77 7.85 -17.20
N ASN A 94 -0.64 7.53 -15.91
CA ASN A 94 0.62 7.11 -15.27
C ASN A 94 1.71 8.20 -15.31
N GLY A 95 1.29 9.46 -15.41
CA GLY A 95 2.15 10.63 -15.41
C GLY A 95 1.80 11.61 -14.28
N ILE A 96 2.72 12.55 -14.08
CA ILE A 96 2.61 13.60 -13.08
C ILE A 96 2.85 14.93 -13.79
N GLU A 97 1.90 15.85 -13.67
CA GLU A 97 2.03 17.24 -14.07
C GLU A 97 2.50 18.08 -12.88
N VAL A 98 3.54 18.89 -13.10
CA VAL A 98 4.05 19.83 -12.11
C VAL A 98 3.41 21.19 -12.34
N GLN A 99 2.59 21.63 -11.39
CA GLN A 99 1.94 22.94 -11.45
C GLN A 99 2.87 24.05 -10.95
N CYS A 100 2.68 25.27 -11.48
CA CYS A 100 3.37 26.43 -10.94
C CYS A 100 2.77 26.82 -9.57
N ASP A 101 3.54 27.58 -8.77
CA ASP A 101 3.12 27.98 -7.42
C ASP A 101 1.79 28.73 -7.40
N VAL A 102 1.50 29.51 -8.45
CA VAL A 102 0.27 30.31 -8.57
C VAL A 102 -0.95 29.41 -8.76
N ASP A 103 -0.87 28.44 -9.67
CA ASP A 103 -1.98 27.53 -9.97
C ASP A 103 -2.25 26.58 -8.80
N ALA A 104 -1.20 26.04 -8.21
CA ALA A 104 -1.30 25.19 -7.04
C ALA A 104 -1.92 25.95 -5.85
N LEU A 105 -1.56 27.22 -5.65
CA LEU A 105 -2.16 28.05 -4.60
C LEU A 105 -3.64 28.35 -4.89
N LEU A 106 -4.00 28.59 -6.15
CA LEU A 106 -5.37 28.85 -6.55
C LEU A 106 -6.27 27.63 -6.33
N GLU A 107 -5.80 26.41 -6.64
CA GLU A 107 -6.55 25.18 -6.36
C GLU A 107 -6.73 24.95 -4.85
N ARG A 108 -5.68 25.19 -4.04
CA ARG A 108 -5.80 25.13 -2.56
C ARG A 108 -6.87 26.09 -2.06
N GLN A 109 -6.84 27.35 -2.49
CA GLN A 109 -7.83 28.35 -2.07
C GLN A 109 -9.25 27.98 -2.50
N LYS A 110 -9.43 27.41 -3.69
CA LYS A 110 -10.74 26.93 -4.14
C LYS A 110 -11.25 25.83 -3.20
N LEU A 111 -10.43 24.84 -2.87
CA LEU A 111 -10.84 23.76 -1.98
C LEU A 111 -11.14 24.22 -0.56
N GLU A 112 -10.37 25.16 -0.04
CA GLU A 112 -10.64 25.79 1.25
C GLU A 112 -11.96 26.59 1.22
N ALA A 113 -12.27 27.26 0.09
CA ALA A 113 -13.51 28.01 -0.10
C ALA A 113 -14.76 27.13 -0.32
N PHE A 114 -14.60 25.93 -0.90
CA PHE A 114 -15.68 24.96 -1.10
C PHE A 114 -15.86 23.98 0.07
N GLN A 115 -14.91 23.94 1.01
CA GLN A 115 -15.12 23.28 2.31
C GLN A 115 -16.11 24.11 3.12
N THR A 116 -17.40 23.79 3.00
CA THR A 116 -18.41 24.20 3.99
C THR A 116 -17.94 23.76 5.39
N PRO A 117 -18.30 24.49 6.46
CA PRO A 117 -17.95 24.09 7.82
C PRO A 117 -18.38 22.65 8.01
N LYS A 118 -17.42 21.73 8.19
CA LYS A 118 -17.67 20.29 8.28
C LYS A 118 -18.74 20.09 9.35
N THR A 119 -19.98 19.81 8.95
CA THR A 119 -20.93 19.17 9.85
C THR A 119 -20.34 17.81 10.20
N PRO A 120 -20.42 17.35 11.45
CA PRO A 120 -19.88 16.06 11.86
C PRO A 120 -20.79 14.97 11.28
N SER A 121 -20.63 14.73 9.99
CA SER A 121 -21.45 13.81 9.22
C SER A 121 -20.53 12.92 8.42
N SER A 122 -20.72 11.62 8.64
CA SER A 122 -19.99 10.47 8.10
C SER A 122 -18.82 10.01 8.97
N ASN A 123 -18.91 8.75 9.40
CA ASN A 123 -18.18 8.11 10.49
C ASN A 123 -16.71 7.77 10.17
N TRP A 124 -16.02 8.60 9.37
CA TRP A 124 -14.62 8.39 8.95
C TRP A 124 -13.58 8.49 10.09
N TRP A 125 -13.98 9.05 11.24
CA TRP A 125 -13.12 9.22 12.42
C TRP A 125 -13.28 8.12 13.48
N GLN A 126 -14.16 7.14 13.27
CA GLN A 126 -14.12 5.90 14.06
C GLN A 126 -13.10 4.96 13.44
N ILE A 127 -11.84 5.42 13.39
CA ILE A 127 -10.71 4.54 13.11
C ILE A 127 -10.71 3.55 14.27
N ASP A 128 -10.95 2.29 13.94
CA ASP A 128 -10.92 1.21 14.91
C ASP A 128 -9.58 1.29 15.68
N PRO A 129 -9.59 1.33 17.03
CA PRO A 129 -8.37 1.27 17.83
C PRO A 129 -7.43 0.16 17.35
N GLU A 130 -8.01 -0.94 16.86
CA GLU A 130 -7.30 -2.07 16.28
C GLU A 130 -6.47 -1.71 15.02
N ILE A 131 -6.94 -0.76 14.20
CA ILE A 131 -6.22 -0.28 13.01
C ILE A 131 -5.15 0.75 13.42
N THR A 132 -5.45 1.60 14.40
CA THR A 132 -4.48 2.59 14.93
C THR A 132 -3.25 1.89 15.50
N ASP A 133 -3.46 0.81 16.25
CA ASP A 133 -2.39 0.01 16.84
C ASP A 133 -1.55 -0.76 15.81
N MET A 134 -2.02 -0.92 14.57
CA MET A 134 -1.22 -1.50 13.48
C MET A 134 -0.22 -0.52 12.88
N ILE A 135 -0.48 0.79 13.01
CA ILE A 135 0.34 1.85 12.42
C ILE A 135 1.32 2.44 13.43
N ASN A 136 1.17 2.15 14.73
CA ASN A 136 2.16 2.48 15.75
C ASN A 136 3.43 1.60 15.60
N VAL A 137 4.12 1.79 14.48
CA VAL A 137 5.40 1.18 14.16
C VAL A 137 6.46 2.03 14.84
N GLN A 138 7.05 1.53 15.92
CA GLN A 138 8.10 2.24 16.67
C GLN A 138 9.47 2.25 15.96
N ASP A 139 9.49 1.93 14.67
CA ASP A 139 10.72 1.71 13.94
C ASP A 139 11.11 3.01 13.20
N ASN A 140 12.06 3.77 13.76
CA ASN A 140 12.57 5.02 13.19
C ASN A 140 13.46 4.79 11.94
N CYS A 141 13.12 3.78 11.13
CA CYS A 141 13.82 3.44 9.91
C CYS A 141 13.65 4.57 8.89
N LYS A 142 14.77 5.07 8.37
CA LYS A 142 14.81 6.05 7.28
C LYS A 142 15.95 5.76 6.32
N VAL A 143 15.84 6.28 5.10
CA VAL A 143 16.89 6.27 4.09
C VAL A 143 17.26 7.70 3.76
N GLU A 144 18.52 7.92 3.42
CA GLU A 144 18.98 9.20 2.89
C GLU A 144 18.29 9.48 1.54
N VAL A 145 17.73 10.67 1.42
CA VAL A 145 17.07 11.17 0.21
C VAL A 145 17.78 12.43 -0.27
N ASP A 146 17.56 12.82 -1.52
CA ASP A 146 18.17 14.03 -2.08
C ASP A 146 17.46 15.27 -1.54
N GLU A 147 18.16 16.02 -0.70
CA GLU A 147 17.67 17.24 -0.05
C GLU A 147 17.32 18.38 -1.03
N ASN A 148 17.75 18.28 -2.30
CA ASN A 148 17.43 19.28 -3.32
C ASN A 148 16.06 19.05 -3.97
N ASN A 149 15.39 17.93 -3.67
CA ASN A 149 14.10 17.59 -4.22
C ASN A 149 12.96 17.84 -3.22
N VAL A 150 11.75 17.90 -3.78
CA VAL A 150 10.51 17.89 -3.00
C VAL A 150 9.68 16.66 -3.39
N TYR A 151 9.04 16.06 -2.40
CA TYR A 151 8.40 14.75 -2.54
C TYR A 151 6.90 14.83 -2.27
N SER A 152 6.12 14.07 -3.04
CA SER A 152 4.70 13.81 -2.75
C SER A 152 4.45 12.32 -2.83
N VAL A 153 3.58 11.82 -1.96
CA VAL A 153 3.17 10.41 -1.91
C VAL A 153 1.70 10.34 -2.28
N PHE A 154 1.38 9.46 -3.22
CA PHE A 154 0.02 9.14 -3.64
C PHE A 154 -0.23 7.64 -3.43
N VAL A 155 -1.41 7.29 -2.97
CA VAL A 155 -1.81 5.91 -2.69
C VAL A 155 -3.05 5.57 -3.53
N SER A 156 -3.00 4.41 -4.16
CA SER A 156 -4.16 3.72 -4.77
C SER A 156 -4.34 2.36 -4.10
N ASN A 157 -5.59 1.90 -4.00
CA ASN A 157 -5.93 0.60 -3.40
C ASN A 157 -6.79 -0.22 -4.35
N ILE A 158 -6.16 -1.18 -5.04
CA ILE A 158 -6.77 -1.95 -6.11
C ILE A 158 -6.79 -3.44 -5.76
N GLU A 159 -7.96 -4.06 -5.88
CA GLU A 159 -8.11 -5.52 -5.80
C GLU A 159 -8.46 -6.12 -7.15
N ILE A 160 -7.81 -7.24 -7.45
CA ILE A 160 -8.13 -8.05 -8.63
C ILE A 160 -8.79 -9.33 -8.15
N TYR A 161 -10.10 -9.43 -8.34
CA TYR A 161 -10.90 -10.57 -7.93
C TYR A 161 -11.75 -11.10 -9.08
N ASN A 162 -11.70 -12.41 -9.32
CA ASN A 162 -12.44 -13.10 -10.38
C ASN A 162 -12.33 -12.41 -11.76
N ASN A 163 -11.13 -11.99 -12.12
CA ASN A 163 -10.86 -11.23 -13.33
C ASN A 163 -11.56 -9.86 -13.43
N TYR A 164 -11.93 -9.24 -12.32
CA TYR A 164 -12.39 -7.87 -12.24
C TYR A 164 -11.42 -7.04 -11.41
N ILE A 165 -11.36 -5.75 -11.74
CA ILE A 165 -10.57 -4.75 -11.00
C ILE A 165 -11.55 -3.95 -10.15
N TYR A 166 -11.24 -3.84 -8.87
CA TYR A 166 -11.99 -3.09 -7.89
C TYR A 166 -11.10 -2.00 -7.34
N ASP A 167 -11.55 -0.76 -7.50
CA ASP A 167 -10.93 0.38 -6.85
C ASP A 167 -11.64 0.61 -5.51
N PHE A 168 -10.93 0.40 -4.42
CA PHE A 168 -11.48 0.59 -3.09
C PHE A 168 -11.52 2.07 -2.68
N LEU A 169 -10.74 2.94 -3.34
CA LEU A 169 -10.75 4.36 -3.05
C LEU A 169 -11.88 5.11 -3.78
N ASP A 170 -12.57 4.47 -4.72
CA ASP A 170 -13.72 5.06 -5.42
C ASP A 170 -14.98 5.04 -4.54
N GLU A 171 -15.24 6.16 -3.87
CA GLU A 171 -16.46 6.41 -3.07
C GLU A 171 -17.71 6.70 -3.93
N GLY A 172 -17.64 6.55 -5.24
CA GLY A 172 -18.79 6.70 -6.12
C GLY A 172 -19.96 5.84 -5.64
N PRO A 173 -21.22 6.33 -5.71
CA PRO A 173 -22.37 5.54 -5.33
C PRO A 173 -22.36 4.22 -6.10
N PHE A 174 -22.45 3.10 -5.38
CA PHE A 174 -22.53 1.77 -5.97
C PHE A 174 -23.69 1.74 -6.95
N ASP A 175 -23.38 1.83 -8.24
CA ASP A 175 -24.36 1.78 -9.30
C ASP A 175 -24.37 0.36 -9.86
N PRO A 176 -25.40 -0.46 -9.60
CA PRO A 176 -25.51 -1.81 -10.13
C PRO A 176 -25.58 -1.85 -11.67
N ILE A 177 -25.74 -0.69 -12.33
CA ILE A 177 -25.84 -0.52 -13.79
C ILE A 177 -24.51 -0.02 -14.38
N LYS A 178 -23.64 0.64 -13.60
CA LYS A 178 -22.30 0.97 -14.10
C LYS A 178 -21.57 -0.35 -14.39
N PRO A 179 -21.16 -0.58 -15.64
CA PRO A 179 -20.45 -1.80 -15.97
C PRO A 179 -19.19 -1.85 -15.10
N LYS A 180 -19.07 -2.91 -14.30
CA LYS A 180 -17.77 -3.33 -13.74
C LYS A 180 -16.78 -3.28 -14.89
N LEU A 181 -15.88 -2.31 -14.89
CA LEU A 181 -14.99 -2.07 -16.00
C LEU A 181 -14.21 -3.37 -16.25
N SER A 182 -14.34 -3.90 -17.46
CA SER A 182 -13.67 -5.14 -17.81
C SER A 182 -12.15 -4.95 -17.70
N GLN A 183 -11.42 -5.98 -17.27
CA GLN A 183 -9.95 -5.94 -17.10
C GLN A 183 -9.22 -5.22 -18.24
N PHE A 184 -9.61 -5.47 -19.48
CA PHE A 184 -8.95 -4.92 -20.67
C PHE A 184 -9.25 -3.44 -20.93
N GLN A 185 -10.29 -2.87 -20.32
CA GLN A 185 -10.67 -1.46 -20.52
C GLN A 185 -9.88 -0.50 -19.63
N ILE A 186 -9.24 -1.00 -18.57
CA ILE A 186 -8.52 -0.16 -17.59
C ILE A 186 -7.00 -0.34 -17.67
N PHE A 187 -6.52 -1.48 -18.19
CA PHE A 187 -5.08 -1.66 -18.42
C PHE A 187 -4.64 -0.92 -19.67
N HIS A 188 -3.85 0.12 -19.46
CA HIS A 188 -3.23 0.89 -20.52
C HIS A 188 -1.73 0.67 -20.54
N LYS A 189 -1.14 0.98 -21.69
CA LYS A 189 0.30 0.96 -21.89
C LYS A 189 0.75 2.38 -22.21
N ASP A 190 1.68 2.89 -21.42
CA ASP A 190 2.23 4.23 -21.64
C ASP A 190 3.25 4.25 -22.81
N GLN A 191 3.80 5.43 -23.10
CA GLN A 191 4.81 5.62 -24.14
C GLN A 191 6.13 4.88 -23.84
N ASN A 192 6.41 4.61 -22.57
CA ASN A 192 7.59 3.90 -22.07
C ASN A 192 7.37 2.38 -22.00
N LEU A 193 6.22 1.90 -22.48
CA LEU A 193 5.80 0.50 -22.48
C LEU A 193 5.45 -0.06 -21.09
N ASN A 194 5.26 0.79 -20.07
CA ASN A 194 4.78 0.38 -18.77
C ASN A 194 3.27 0.18 -18.78
N MET A 195 2.83 -0.87 -18.12
CA MET A 195 1.41 -1.13 -17.91
C MET A 195 0.92 -0.34 -16.69
N TYR A 196 -0.25 0.27 -16.79
CA TYR A 196 -0.89 0.98 -15.69
C TYR A 196 -2.41 0.81 -15.73
N ILE A 197 -3.07 1.15 -14.62
CA ILE A 197 -4.53 1.12 -14.47
C ILE A 197 -5.03 2.57 -14.62
N ALA A 198 -5.69 2.89 -15.73
CA ALA A 198 -6.17 4.25 -16.00
C ALA A 198 -7.44 4.57 -15.19
N GLY A 199 -7.55 5.80 -14.70
CA GLY A 199 -8.75 6.27 -14.01
C GLY A 199 -9.02 5.59 -12.65
N CYS A 200 -7.98 5.02 -12.04
CA CYS A 200 -8.06 4.68 -10.62
C CYS A 200 -7.95 5.94 -9.76
N MET A 201 -8.62 5.93 -8.62
CA MET A 201 -8.55 6.97 -7.63
C MET A 201 -7.22 6.90 -6.90
N GLU A 202 -6.51 8.02 -6.92
CA GLU A 202 -5.21 8.18 -6.29
C GLU A 202 -5.29 9.33 -5.29
N VAL A 203 -5.04 9.02 -4.02
CA VAL A 203 -5.17 9.99 -2.92
C VAL A 203 -3.77 10.41 -2.46
N GLY A 204 -3.52 11.72 -2.49
CA GLY A 204 -2.30 12.30 -1.92
C GLY A 204 -2.35 12.25 -0.39
N VAL A 205 -1.32 11.69 0.22
CA VAL A 205 -1.19 11.52 1.68
C VAL A 205 0.05 12.22 2.22
N LYS A 206 -0.04 12.72 3.46
CA LYS A 206 1.05 13.45 4.15
C LYS A 206 1.67 12.70 5.32
N SER A 207 1.02 11.64 5.78
CA SER A 207 1.53 10.78 6.84
C SER A 207 0.96 9.37 6.73
N THR A 208 1.53 8.45 7.52
CA THR A 208 1.06 7.06 7.60
C THR A 208 -0.38 7.01 8.14
N GLU A 209 -0.75 7.92 9.04
CA GLU A 209 -2.10 8.00 9.61
C GLU A 209 -3.15 8.40 8.57
N GLU A 210 -2.82 9.27 7.61
CA GLU A 210 -3.76 9.68 6.56
C GLU A 210 -4.15 8.52 5.64
N SER A 211 -3.35 7.44 5.59
CA SER A 211 -3.70 6.20 4.89
C SER A 211 -4.55 5.19 5.68
N LEU A 212 -4.81 5.44 6.97
CA LEU A 212 -5.57 4.54 7.86
C LEU A 212 -6.93 4.09 7.29
N PRO A 213 -7.75 4.97 6.69
CA PRO A 213 -9.05 4.57 6.16
C PRO A 213 -8.95 3.45 5.12
N PHE A 214 -7.88 3.47 4.32
CA PHE A 214 -7.64 2.48 3.27
C PHE A 214 -7.33 1.09 3.85
N TRP A 215 -6.71 1.03 5.05
CA TRP A 215 -6.36 -0.25 5.68
C TRP A 215 -7.58 -0.92 6.32
N GLY A 216 -8.56 -0.11 6.75
CA GLY A 216 -9.84 -0.61 7.24
C GLY A 216 -10.63 -1.36 6.17
N GLU A 217 -10.55 -0.93 4.91
CA GLU A 217 -11.19 -1.63 3.79
C GLU A 217 -10.47 -2.91 3.40
N LEU A 218 -9.13 -2.95 3.47
CA LEU A 218 -8.35 -4.18 3.29
C LEU A 218 -8.74 -5.25 4.33
N LYS A 219 -9.02 -4.86 5.58
CA LYS A 219 -9.48 -5.79 6.62
C LYS A 219 -10.93 -6.25 6.46
N LYS A 220 -11.82 -5.42 5.90
CA LYS A 220 -13.25 -5.76 5.76
C LYS A 220 -13.53 -6.79 4.66
N ASN A 221 -12.63 -6.93 3.69
CA ASN A 221 -12.83 -7.77 2.50
C ASN A 221 -11.97 -9.06 2.49
N ILE A 222 -11.27 -9.37 3.58
CA ILE A 222 -10.53 -10.63 3.81
C ILE A 222 -11.27 -11.48 4.84
#